data_AF-A0A955YJC5-F1
#
_entry.id   AF-A0A955YJC5-F1
#
_cell.length_a   1.000
_cell.length_b   1.000
_cell.length_c   1.000
_cell.angle_alpha   90.00
_cell.angle_beta   90.00
_cell.angle_gamma   90.00
#
_symmetry.space_group_name_H-M   'P 1'
#
loop_
_entity.id
_entity.type
_entity.pdbx_description
1 polymer ?
#
loop_
_entity_poly.entity_id
_entity_poly.type
_entity_poly.pdbx_seq_one_letter_code
_entity_poly.pdbx_strand_id
1 'polypeptide(L)'
;MKYESQRIAYWFFATCMLLFGLQIVYGFIMAFAHAGMDGLHDVIPFHTARATHTNLLVMWNLCGFMGAAYYIVPEEAEREL
;
A
#
# COMPACT_ATOMS: atom_id res chain seq x y z
N MET A 1 4.03 10.50 -21.09
CA MET A 1 5.24 10.65 -20.26
C MET A 1 6.24 11.43 -21.09
N LYS A 2 6.81 12.49 -20.53
CA LYS A 2 7.82 13.32 -21.22
C LYS A 2 9.17 12.60 -21.29
N TYR A 3 9.45 11.75 -20.30
CA TYR A 3 10.65 10.92 -20.16
C TYR A 3 10.26 9.45 -20.07
N GLU A 4 11.04 8.53 -20.67
CA GLU A 4 10.72 7.08 -20.65
C GLU A 4 10.85 6.49 -19.23
N SER A 5 11.77 7.03 -18.43
CA SER A 5 11.99 6.63 -17.04
C SER A 5 10.78 6.85 -16.12
N GLN A 6 9.87 7.77 -16.46
CA GLN A 6 8.62 7.97 -15.70
C GLN A 6 7.75 6.71 -15.66
N ARG A 7 7.92 5.76 -16.60
CA ARG A 7 7.14 4.51 -16.63
C ARG A 7 7.39 3.63 -15.41
N ILE A 8 8.52 3.81 -14.73
CA ILE A 8 8.84 3.11 -13.48
C ILE A 8 7.81 3.42 -12.40
N ALA A 9 7.27 4.64 -12.35
CA ALA A 9 6.27 5.07 -11.37
C ALA A 9 5.00 4.20 -11.40
N TYR A 10 4.62 3.67 -12.57
CA TYR A 10 3.46 2.79 -12.71
C TYR A 10 3.54 1.56 -11.80
N TRP A 11 4.71 0.90 -11.74
CA TRP A 11 4.89 -0.30 -10.93
C TRP A 11 4.81 0.00 -9.42
N PHE A 12 5.28 1.17 -9.01
CA PHE A 12 5.12 1.65 -7.64
C PHE A 12 3.64 1.93 -7.30
N PHE A 13 2.90 2.58 -8.20
CA PHE A 13 1.48 2.84 -8.00
C PHE A 13 0.62 1.57 -8.05
N ALA A 14 0.93 0.62 -8.93
CA ALA A 14 0.24 -0.67 -8.97
C ALA A 14 0.44 -1.46 -7.67
N THR A 15 1.69 -1.52 -7.17
CA THR A 15 2.00 -2.17 -5.89
C THR A 15 1.33 -1.45 -4.72
N CYS A 16 1.34 -0.12 -4.71
CA CYS A 16 0.65 0.71 -3.73
C CYS A 16 -0.85 0.38 -3.65
N MET A 17 -1.54 0.31 -4.78
CA MET A 17 -2.97 -0.04 -4.82
C MET A 17 -3.24 -1.46 -4.33
N LEU A 18 -2.37 -2.42 -4.64
CA LEU A 18 -2.47 -3.79 -4.14
C LEU A 18 -2.34 -3.84 -2.61
N LEU A 19 -1.31 -3.19 -2.05
CA LEU A 19 -1.07 -3.14 -0.61
C LEU A 19 -2.19 -2.41 0.13
N PHE A 20 -2.73 -1.35 -0.46
CA PHE A 20 -3.90 -0.65 0.09
C PHE A 20 -5.15 -1.54 0.11
N GLY A 21 -5.41 -2.28 -0.97
CA GLY A 21 -6.49 -3.28 -1.00
C GLY A 21 -6.34 -4.33 0.11
N LEU A 22 -5.13 -4.84 0.31
CA LEU A 22 -4.84 -5.79 1.39
C LEU A 22 -5.06 -5.16 2.78
N GLN A 23 -4.67 -3.90 2.97
CA GLN A 23 -4.91 -3.19 4.24
C GLN A 23 -6.41 -3.14 4.55
N ILE A 24 -7.24 -2.79 3.56
CA ILE A 24 -8.70 -2.72 3.74
C ILE A 24 -9.26 -4.07 4.19
N VAL A 25 -8.82 -5.17 3.57
CA VAL A 25 -9.24 -6.54 3.95
C VAL A 25 -8.93 -6.81 5.41
N TYR A 26 -7.71 -6.53 5.87
CA TYR A 26 -7.35 -6.68 7.30
C TYR A 26 -8.13 -5.73 8.22
N GLY A 27 -8.49 -4.54 7.73
CA GLY A 27 -9.38 -3.61 8.44
C GLY A 27 -10.76 -4.22 8.69
N PHE A 28 -11.34 -4.87 7.68
CA PHE A 28 -12.62 -5.58 7.82
C PHE A 28 -12.52 -6.80 8.72
N ILE A 29 -11.44 -7.58 8.65
CA ILE A 29 -11.23 -8.72 9.57
C ILE A 29 -11.28 -8.24 11.03
N MET A 30 -10.59 -7.14 11.34
CA MET A 30 -10.63 -6.56 12.69
C MET A 30 -12.00 -5.99 13.06
N ALA A 31 -12.70 -5.36 12.11
CA ALA A 31 -14.04 -4.81 12.34
C ALA A 31 -15.06 -5.92 12.66
N PHE A 32 -15.02 -7.04 11.93
CA PHE A 32 -15.87 -8.19 12.19
C PHE A 32 -15.54 -8.88 13.52
N ALA A 33 -14.25 -9.04 13.86
CA ALA A 33 -13.85 -9.51 15.18
C ALA A 33 -14.41 -8.60 16.29
N HIS A 34 -14.34 -7.27 16.11
CA HIS A 34 -14.90 -6.33 17.07
C HIS A 34 -16.44 -6.37 17.17
N ALA A 35 -17.12 -6.78 16.10
CA ALA A 35 -18.56 -7.01 16.08
C ALA A 35 -18.98 -8.37 16.69
N GLY A 36 -18.03 -9.17 17.20
CA GLY A 36 -18.28 -10.49 17.80
C GLY A 36 -18.25 -11.65 16.80
N MET A 37 -17.79 -11.42 15.56
CA MET A 37 -17.64 -12.44 14.52
C MET A 37 -16.19 -12.96 14.47
N ASP A 38 -15.80 -13.76 15.46
CA ASP A 38 -14.41 -14.21 15.68
C ASP A 38 -13.98 -15.45 14.86
N GLY A 39 -14.69 -15.79 13.79
CA GLY A 39 -14.45 -17.03 13.02
C GLY A 39 -13.06 -17.17 12.38
N LEU A 40 -12.28 -16.09 12.28
CA LEU A 40 -10.90 -16.11 11.77
C LEU A 40 -9.83 -16.12 12.89
N HIS A 41 -10.22 -16.00 14.17
CA HIS A 41 -9.25 -15.74 15.24
C HIS A 41 -8.28 -16.90 15.52
N ASP A 42 -8.71 -18.14 15.25
CA ASP A 42 -7.86 -19.34 15.36
C ASP A 42 -6.70 -19.35 14.36
N VAL A 43 -6.84 -18.65 13.23
CA VAL A 43 -5.82 -18.57 12.17
C VAL A 43 -5.11 -17.23 12.18
N ILE A 44 -5.86 -16.13 12.38
CA ILE A 44 -5.35 -14.76 12.39
C ILE A 44 -5.78 -14.10 13.70
N PRO A 45 -4.94 -14.13 14.74
CA PRO A 45 -5.19 -13.42 15.97
C PRO A 45 -5.35 -11.91 15.75
N PHE A 46 -6.15 -11.24 16.59
CA PHE A 46 -6.44 -9.82 16.43
C PHE A 46 -5.18 -8.94 16.44
N HIS A 47 -4.20 -9.28 17.28
CA HIS A 47 -2.93 -8.53 17.36
C HIS A 47 -2.11 -8.66 16.07
N THR A 48 -2.11 -9.83 15.43
CA THR A 48 -1.47 -10.06 14.13
C THR A 48 -2.20 -9.29 13.03
N ALA A 49 -3.54 -9.33 13.01
CA ALA A 49 -4.34 -8.56 12.06
C ALA A 49 -4.07 -7.05 12.17
N ARG A 50 -3.99 -6.53 13.40
CA ARG A 50 -3.65 -5.13 13.68
C ARG A 50 -2.26 -4.77 13.19
N ALA A 51 -1.24 -5.57 13.54
CA ALA A 51 0.12 -5.32 13.12
C ALA A 51 0.25 -5.30 11.59
N THR A 52 -0.39 -6.25 10.91
CA THR A 52 -0.43 -6.29 9.44
C THR A 52 -1.11 -5.06 8.86
N HIS A 53 -2.27 -4.64 9.39
CA HIS A 53 -2.99 -3.46 8.92
C HIS A 53 -2.14 -2.17 9.04
N THR A 54 -1.50 -1.93 10.19
CA THR A 54 -0.70 -0.72 10.40
C THR A 54 0.61 -0.75 9.60
N ASN A 55 1.24 -1.91 9.45
CA ASN A 55 2.44 -2.04 8.64
C ASN A 55 2.13 -1.82 7.15
N LEU A 56 1.01 -2.37 6.66
CA LEU A 56 0.55 -2.10 5.30
C LEU A 56 0.28 -0.62 5.07
N LEU A 57 -0.35 0.07 6.04
CA LEU A 57 -0.59 1.51 5.99
C LEU A 57 0.70 2.30 5.72
N VAL A 58 1.78 1.97 6.45
CA VAL A 58 3.08 2.62 6.22
C VAL A 58 3.65 2.24 4.85
N MET A 59 3.65 0.95 4.52
CA MET A 59 4.31 0.45 3.31
C MET A 59 3.68 0.97 2.02
N TRP A 60 2.35 0.97 1.89
CA TRP A 60 1.74 1.47 0.65
C TRP A 60 1.92 2.98 0.48
N ASN A 61 1.92 3.75 1.57
CA ASN A 61 2.22 5.19 1.51
C ASN A 61 3.66 5.44 1.04
N LEU A 62 4.64 4.69 1.56
CA LEU A 62 6.02 4.78 1.09
C LEU A 62 6.14 4.42 -0.40
N CYS A 63 5.47 3.35 -0.85
CA CYS A 63 5.41 3.03 -2.28
C CYS A 63 4.78 4.16 -3.11
N GLY A 64 3.71 4.79 -2.60
CA GLY A 64 3.08 5.96 -3.22
C GLY A 64 4.02 7.15 -3.33
N PHE A 65 4.77 7.46 -2.28
CA PHE A 65 5.76 8.54 -2.28
C PHE A 65 6.91 8.26 -3.26
N MET A 66 7.40 7.03 -3.32
CA MET A 66 8.42 6.64 -4.30
C MET A 66 7.88 6.75 -5.73
N GLY A 67 6.67 6.25 -5.99
CA GLY A 67 6.02 6.37 -7.30
C GLY A 67 5.85 7.82 -7.73
N ALA A 68 5.42 8.69 -6.82
CA ALA A 68 5.31 10.13 -7.08
C ALA A 68 6.67 10.76 -7.39
N ALA A 69 7.73 10.42 -6.65
CA ALA A 69 9.08 10.90 -6.93
C ALA A 69 9.59 10.44 -8.30
N TYR A 70 9.42 9.17 -8.67
CA TYR A 70 9.82 8.65 -9.98
C TYR A 70 9.06 9.30 -11.15
N TYR A 71 7.86 9.83 -10.90
CA TYR A 71 7.10 10.55 -11.91
C TYR A 71 7.51 12.03 -12.00
N ILE A 72 7.56 12.73 -10.87
CA ILE A 72 7.76 14.19 -10.79
C ILE A 72 9.22 14.58 -11.02
N VAL A 73 10.19 13.84 -10.46
CA VAL A 73 11.61 14.25 -10.49
C VAL A 73 12.17 14.38 -11.91
N PRO A 74 11.97 13.42 -12.84
CA PRO A 74 12.41 13.59 -14.22
C PRO A 74 11.80 14.81 -14.91
N GLU A 75 10.53 15.12 -14.58
CA GLU A 75 9.79 16.22 -15.16
C GLU A 75 10.36 17.58 -14.73
N GLU A 76 10.59 17.75 -13.43
CA GLU A 76 11.14 18.96 -12.83
C GLU A 76 12.65 19.14 -13.09
N ALA A 77 13.40 18.04 -13.18
CA ALA A 77 14.83 18.08 -13.50
C ALA A 77 15.12 18.24 -15.01
N GLU A 78 14.06 18.20 -15.82
CA GLU A 78 14.11 18.25 -17.28
C GLU A 78 15.07 17.23 -17.94
N ARG A 79 15.27 16.07 -17.30
CA ARG A 79 16.16 15.02 -17.79
C ARG A 79 15.63 13.63 -17.44
N GLU A 80 16.17 12.62 -18.12
CA GLU A 80 15.97 11.23 -17.71
C GLU A 80 16.56 10.99 -16.31
N LEU A 81 15.93 10.03 -15.62
CA LEU A 81 16.32 9.58 -14.28
C LEU A 81 17.73 8.98 -14.27
#